data_AF-A0A6N2EF92-F1
#
_entry.id   AF-A0A6N2EF92-F1
#
_cell.length_a   1.000
_cell.length_b   1.000
_cell.length_c   1.000
_cell.angle_alpha   90.00
_cell.angle_beta   90.00
_cell.angle_gamma   90.00
#
_symmetry.space_group_name_H-M   'P 1'
#
loop_
_entity.id
_entity.type
_entity.pdbx_description
1 polymer ?
#
loop_
_entity_poly.entity_id
_entity_poly.type
_entity_poly.pdbx_seq_one_letter_code
_entity_poly.pdbx_strand_id
1 'polypeptide(L)'
;MTRPGDQDGLVRCVVWRPEGRQVPPDLVTALSRRGLAMREVDNRYRALASWIAAEAEAGERGFGVLILVEPEALQGVGGLVRAGDRFLMRRAVWVYDAPEGETKFRLRAVRSVEVEAWVEQEAGPVSEEVREATPVVPSPTWGPKLRLAGEGDGVVQPAPASSDHSEDEDATNDAGVLSEEELEMLLAEEPPQRPARGSG
;
A
#
# COMPACT_ATOMS: atom_id res chain seq x y z
N MET A 1 6.97 -1.66 34.55
CA MET A 1 5.51 -1.63 34.34
C MET A 1 5.19 -0.41 33.47
N THR A 2 5.10 -0.61 32.16
CA THR A 2 4.85 0.44 31.16
C THR A 2 3.35 0.42 30.87
N ARG A 3 2.66 1.57 30.95
CA ARG A 3 1.21 1.64 30.75
C ARG A 3 0.85 1.31 29.29
N PRO A 4 0.00 0.31 29.03
CA PRO A 4 -0.41 -0.09 27.68
C PRO A 4 -1.59 0.76 27.18
N GLY A 5 -1.41 2.09 27.06
CA GLY A 5 -2.56 2.97 26.84
C GLY A 5 -2.28 4.33 26.21
N ASP A 6 -1.20 4.50 25.46
CA ASP A 6 -0.99 5.74 24.70
C ASP A 6 -0.18 5.47 23.42
N GLN A 7 -0.76 4.67 22.51
CA GLN A 7 -0.25 4.51 21.14
C GLN A 7 -1.02 5.44 20.19
N ASP A 8 -1.25 6.68 20.60
CA ASP A 8 -1.97 7.66 19.80
C ASP A 8 -1.09 8.07 18.59
N GLY A 9 -1.40 7.49 17.42
CA GLY A 9 -0.79 7.85 16.14
C GLY A 9 0.62 7.31 15.84
N LEU A 10 0.91 6.04 16.19
CA LEU A 10 2.21 5.42 15.84
C LEU A 10 2.42 5.40 14.32
N VAL A 11 3.30 6.29 13.84
CA VAL A 11 3.86 6.21 12.50
C VAL A 11 4.65 4.91 12.40
N ARG A 12 4.25 4.05 11.45
CA ARG A 12 4.89 2.75 11.18
C ARG A 12 5.74 2.87 9.92
N CYS A 13 7.00 2.54 10.07
CA CYS A 13 7.98 2.57 9.00
C CYS A 13 8.23 1.14 8.49
N VAL A 14 8.13 0.96 7.18
CA VAL A 14 8.59 -0.25 6.49
C VAL A 14 9.93 0.06 5.86
N VAL A 15 10.98 -0.66 6.25
CA VAL A 15 12.33 -0.49 5.71
C VAL A 15 12.58 -1.58 4.69
N TRP A 16 12.61 -1.20 3.41
CA TRP A 16 12.93 -2.10 2.31
C TRP A 16 14.39 -1.97 1.93
N ARG A 17 15.11 -3.09 2.04
CA ARG A 17 16.55 -3.20 1.77
C ARG A 17 16.86 -4.34 0.79
N PRO A 18 18.06 -4.36 0.18
CA PRO A 18 18.48 -5.50 -0.63
C PRO A 18 18.59 -6.77 0.22
N GLU A 19 18.41 -7.92 -0.43
CA GLU A 19 18.59 -9.23 0.20
C GLU A 19 20.04 -9.40 0.69
N GLY A 20 20.20 -10.01 1.87
CA GLY A 20 21.51 -10.22 2.50
C GLY A 20 22.19 -8.98 3.08
N ARG A 21 21.66 -7.77 2.84
CA ARG A 21 22.13 -6.54 3.51
C ARG A 21 21.48 -6.38 4.88
N GLN A 22 22.19 -5.77 5.82
CA GLN A 22 21.60 -5.38 7.11
C GLN A 22 21.07 -3.95 7.04
N VAL A 23 20.06 -3.62 7.86
CA VAL A 23 19.61 -2.23 7.99
C VAL A 23 20.73 -1.41 8.65
N PRO A 24 21.09 -0.24 8.11
CA PRO A 24 22.11 0.62 8.70
C PRO A 24 21.79 0.94 10.18
N PRO A 25 22.72 0.73 11.12
CA PRO A 25 22.46 0.88 12.56
C PRO A 25 22.08 2.31 12.95
N ASP A 26 22.57 3.29 12.19
CA ASP A 26 22.22 4.70 12.37
C ASP A 26 20.76 4.97 12.01
N LEU A 27 20.22 4.30 10.99
CA LEU A 27 18.79 4.37 10.65
C LEU A 27 17.94 3.79 11.78
N VAL A 28 18.31 2.61 12.29
CA VAL A 28 17.61 1.97 13.42
C VAL A 28 17.62 2.88 14.64
N THR A 29 18.78 3.45 14.98
CA THR A 29 18.94 4.38 16.11
C THR A 29 18.12 5.65 15.90
N ALA A 30 18.10 6.20 14.68
CA ALA A 30 17.33 7.39 14.36
C ALA A 30 15.81 7.18 14.46
N LEU A 31 15.30 6.03 13.99
CA LEU A 31 13.88 5.67 14.07
C LEU A 31 13.47 5.37 15.52
N SER A 32 14.29 4.60 16.25
CA SER A 32 14.06 4.25 17.66
C SER A 32 14.03 5.50 18.55
N ARG A 33 14.96 6.43 18.37
CA ARG A 33 14.99 7.72 19.11
C ARG A 33 13.72 8.56 18.90
N ARG A 34 13.04 8.37 17.77
CA ARG A 34 11.77 9.05 17.46
C ARG A 34 10.53 8.25 17.87
N GLY A 35 10.71 7.07 18.48
CA GLY A 35 9.60 6.19 18.84
C GLY A 35 8.86 5.59 17.64
N LEU A 36 9.50 5.53 16.47
CA LEU A 36 8.90 5.00 15.26
C LEU A 36 9.03 3.48 15.23
N ALA A 37 7.89 2.79 15.11
CA ALA A 37 7.89 1.34 14.93
C ALA A 37 8.39 0.99 13.54
N MET A 38 9.32 0.04 13.44
CA MET A 38 9.97 -0.34 12.19
C MET A 38 9.72 -1.81 11.86
N ARG A 39 9.41 -2.11 10.60
CA ARG A 39 9.37 -3.48 10.05
C ARG A 39 10.37 -3.59 8.89
N GLU A 40 11.31 -4.52 9.01
CA GLU A 40 12.31 -4.77 7.98
C GLU A 40 11.81 -5.79 6.95
N VAL A 41 12.08 -5.52 5.68
CA VAL A 41 11.71 -6.38 4.55
C VAL A 41 12.79 -6.34 3.48
N ASP A 42 12.96 -7.46 2.79
CA ASP A 42 13.93 -7.65 1.70
C ASP A 42 13.27 -7.97 0.35
N ASN A 43 11.98 -8.28 0.35
CA ASN A 43 11.22 -8.64 -0.84
C ASN A 43 10.19 -7.56 -1.17
N ARG A 44 10.09 -7.16 -2.46
CA ARG A 44 9.16 -6.12 -2.93
C ARG A 44 7.70 -6.39 -2.56
N TYR A 45 7.24 -7.64 -2.67
CA TYR A 45 5.84 -7.99 -2.39
C TYR A 45 5.56 -7.91 -0.88
N ARG A 46 6.52 -8.36 -0.06
CA ARG A 46 6.44 -8.19 1.40
C ARG A 46 6.49 -6.73 1.81
N ALA A 47 7.26 -5.90 1.10
CA ALA A 47 7.31 -4.46 1.33
C ALA A 47 5.97 -3.80 1.05
N LEU A 48 5.35 -4.05 -0.10
CA LEU A 48 4.03 -3.52 -0.42
C LEU A 48 2.96 -4.01 0.57
N ALA A 49 2.91 -5.31 0.86
CA ALA A 49 1.96 -5.88 1.81
C ALA A 49 2.13 -5.29 3.22
N SER A 50 3.38 -5.15 3.67
CA SER A 50 3.70 -4.53 4.97
C SER A 50 3.35 -3.05 5.01
N TRP A 51 3.48 -2.34 3.89
CA TRP A 51 3.15 -0.92 3.80
C TRP A 51 1.64 -0.68 3.83
N ILE A 52 0.87 -1.52 3.14
CA ILE A 52 -0.60 -1.55 3.24
C ILE A 52 -1.04 -1.88 4.66
N ALA A 53 -0.47 -2.93 5.27
CA ALA A 53 -0.77 -3.27 6.64
C ALA A 53 -0.43 -2.14 7.62
N ALA A 54 0.72 -1.48 7.41
CA ALA A 54 1.15 -0.36 8.22
C ALA A 54 0.19 0.85 8.13
N GLU A 55 -0.34 1.16 6.95
CA GLU A 55 -1.37 2.20 6.80
C GLU A 55 -2.66 1.81 7.54
N ALA A 56 -3.16 0.59 7.33
CA ALA A 56 -4.37 0.10 7.97
C ALA A 56 -4.27 0.11 9.50
N GLU A 57 -3.12 -0.31 10.04
CA GLU A 57 -2.83 -0.30 11.48
C GLU A 57 -2.67 1.12 12.05
N ALA A 58 -2.33 2.11 11.22
CA ALA A 58 -2.15 3.49 11.66
C ALA A 58 -3.50 4.24 11.79
N GLY A 59 -4.58 3.69 11.24
CA GLY A 59 -5.94 4.22 11.33
C GLY A 59 -6.10 5.61 10.68
N GLU A 60 -7.18 6.30 11.02
CA GLU A 60 -7.55 7.59 10.41
C GLU A 60 -6.56 8.73 10.66
N ARG A 61 -5.65 8.60 11.63
CA ARG A 61 -4.71 9.66 12.03
C ARG A 61 -3.27 9.35 11.68
N GLY A 62 -2.92 8.10 11.38
CA GLY A 62 -1.56 7.71 11.03
C GLY A 62 -1.34 7.50 9.53
N PHE A 63 -0.07 7.42 9.13
CA PHE A 63 0.32 7.17 7.73
C PHE A 63 1.46 6.17 7.69
N GLY A 64 1.48 5.33 6.65
CA GLY A 64 2.55 4.38 6.42
C GLY A 64 3.74 5.04 5.73
N VAL A 65 4.94 4.86 6.29
CA VAL A 65 6.19 5.35 5.68
C VAL A 65 6.97 4.18 5.09
N LEU A 66 7.29 4.24 3.81
CA LEU A 66 8.25 3.33 3.18
C LEU A 66 9.63 4.00 3.14
N ILE A 67 10.65 3.32 3.67
CA ILE A 67 12.03 3.77 3.63
C ILE A 67 12.81 2.82 2.72
N LEU A 68 13.40 3.36 1.66
CA LEU A 68 14.23 2.65 0.69
C LEU A 68 15.69 2.76 1.12
N VAL A 69 16.35 1.62 1.29
CA VAL A 69 17.79 1.53 1.53
C VAL A 69 18.44 1.07 0.23
N GLU A 70 19.41 1.85 -0.28
CA GLU A 70 20.12 1.55 -1.53
C GLU A 70 19.15 1.30 -2.71
N PRO A 71 18.30 2.29 -3.10
CA PRO A 71 17.24 2.08 -4.08
C PRO A 71 17.74 1.56 -5.43
N GLU A 72 18.98 1.88 -5.82
CA GLU A 72 19.61 1.39 -7.05
C GLU A 72 19.86 -0.13 -7.06
N ALA A 73 19.98 -0.75 -5.88
CA ALA A 73 20.16 -2.19 -5.72
C ALA A 73 18.83 -2.93 -5.54
N LEU A 74 17.71 -2.21 -5.44
CA LEU A 74 16.37 -2.77 -5.30
C LEU A 74 15.74 -2.99 -6.68
N GLN A 75 14.98 -4.09 -6.83
CA GLN A 75 14.24 -4.37 -8.06
C GLN A 75 12.77 -4.02 -7.93
N GLY A 76 12.19 -3.32 -8.92
CA GLY A 76 10.76 -3.01 -8.94
C GLY A 76 10.37 -1.89 -7.99
N VAL A 77 11.28 -0.96 -7.68
CA VAL A 77 11.01 0.22 -6.84
C VAL A 77 9.96 1.10 -7.49
N GLY A 78 10.11 1.40 -8.78
CA GLY A 78 9.19 2.26 -9.52
C GLY A 78 7.78 1.70 -9.53
N GLY A 79 7.65 0.42 -9.88
CA GLY A 79 6.38 -0.31 -9.82
C GLY A 79 5.76 -0.35 -8.42
N LEU A 80 6.56 -0.56 -7.37
CA LEU A 80 6.08 -0.62 -6.00
C LEU A 80 5.58 0.75 -5.50
N VAL A 81 6.31 1.84 -5.78
CA VAL A 81 5.89 3.19 -5.39
C VAL A 81 4.59 3.56 -6.09
N ARG A 82 4.47 3.28 -7.39
CA ARG A 82 3.20 3.49 -8.13
C ARG A 82 2.05 2.63 -7.60
N ALA A 83 2.32 1.40 -7.17
CA ALA A 83 1.31 0.57 -6.52
C ALA A 83 0.86 1.20 -5.19
N GLY A 84 1.80 1.63 -4.37
CA GLY A 84 1.50 2.43 -3.17
C GLY A 84 0.70 3.69 -3.51
N ASP A 85 1.01 4.32 -4.65
CA ASP A 85 0.29 5.50 -5.12
C ASP A 85 -1.19 5.27 -5.40
N ARG A 86 -1.48 4.08 -5.88
CA ARG A 86 -2.83 3.64 -6.23
C ARG A 86 -3.63 3.13 -5.04
N PHE A 87 -2.97 2.43 -4.10
CA PHE A 87 -3.67 1.67 -3.05
C PHE A 87 -3.67 2.35 -1.67
N LEU A 88 -2.75 3.27 -1.40
CA LEU A 88 -2.63 3.92 -0.10
C LEU A 88 -3.06 5.38 -0.20
N MET A 89 -4.03 5.78 0.63
CA MET A 89 -4.47 7.19 0.67
C MET A 89 -3.44 8.07 1.32
N ARG A 90 -2.74 7.56 2.35
CA ARG A 90 -1.82 8.33 3.17
C ARG A 90 -0.47 7.66 3.30
N ARG A 91 0.48 8.15 2.52
CA ARG A 91 1.78 7.52 2.39
C ARG A 91 2.92 8.53 2.29
N ALA A 92 4.11 8.10 2.67
CA ALA A 92 5.34 8.80 2.39
C ALA A 92 6.42 7.79 1.98
N VAL A 93 7.25 8.15 1.00
CA VAL A 93 8.40 7.34 0.57
C VAL A 93 9.67 8.14 0.77
N TRP A 94 10.60 7.58 1.54
CA TRP A 94 11.86 8.21 1.89
C TRP A 94 13.01 7.33 1.40
N VAL A 95 14.12 7.93 0.99
CA VAL A 95 15.38 7.25 0.72
C VAL A 95 16.32 7.48 1.88
N TYR A 96 17.00 6.42 2.29
CA TYR A 96 18.16 6.50 3.15
C TYR A 96 19.43 6.52 2.29
N ASP A 97 20.00 7.72 2.12
CA ASP A 97 21.26 7.91 1.42
C ASP A 97 22.42 7.79 2.42
N ALA A 98 23.27 6.79 2.22
CA ALA A 98 24.54 6.61 2.91
C ALA A 98 25.69 6.71 1.90
N PRO A 99 26.08 7.93 1.49
CA PRO A 99 27.15 8.09 0.53
C PRO A 99 28.44 7.48 1.08
N GLU A 100 29.13 6.74 0.24
CA GLU A 100 30.37 6.05 0.59
C GLU A 100 31.40 7.07 1.09
N GLY A 101 31.86 6.91 2.34
CA GLY A 101 32.87 7.77 2.95
C GLY A 101 32.34 9.02 3.68
N GLU A 102 31.04 9.32 3.68
CA GLU A 102 30.48 10.38 4.51
C GLU A 102 29.94 9.85 5.84
N THR A 103 30.27 10.54 6.94
CA THR A 103 29.73 10.24 8.28
C THR A 103 28.29 10.72 8.47
N LYS A 104 27.71 11.42 7.49
CA LYS A 104 26.41 12.09 7.63
C LYS A 104 25.36 11.47 6.72
N PHE A 105 24.63 10.52 7.28
CA PHE A 105 23.45 9.92 6.66
C PHE A 105 22.33 10.95 6.49
N ARG A 106 21.58 10.83 5.39
CA ARG A 106 20.43 11.72 5.12
C ARG A 106 19.22 10.90 4.72
N LEU A 107 18.16 11.03 5.52
CA LEU A 107 16.82 10.65 5.10
C LEU A 107 16.23 11.77 4.26
N ARG A 108 15.74 11.41 3.08
CA ARG A 108 15.27 12.33 2.06
C ARG A 108 13.92 11.85 1.51
N ALA A 109 12.96 12.74 1.32
CA ALA A 109 11.73 12.38 0.61
C ALA A 109 12.02 12.08 -0.86
N VAL A 110 11.44 11.00 -1.38
CA VAL A 110 11.50 10.65 -2.80
C VAL A 110 10.76 11.72 -3.62
N ARG A 111 11.37 12.15 -4.72
CA ARG A 111 10.76 13.08 -5.68
C ARG A 111 10.13 12.31 -6.84
N SER A 112 9.09 12.85 -7.45
CA SER A 112 8.41 12.23 -8.59
C SER A 112 9.35 11.89 -9.75
N VAL A 113 10.33 12.77 -10.02
CA VAL A 113 11.33 12.57 -11.09
C VAL A 113 12.18 11.32 -10.89
N GLU A 114 12.39 10.90 -9.64
CA GLU A 114 13.16 9.69 -9.33
C GLU A 114 12.33 8.44 -9.52
N VAL A 115 11.04 8.51 -9.19
CA VAL A 115 10.10 7.42 -9.44
C VAL A 115 9.98 7.16 -10.93
N GLU A 116 9.92 8.21 -11.75
CA GLU A 116 9.94 8.10 -13.21
C GLU A 116 11.23 7.45 -13.71
N ALA A 117 12.40 7.90 -13.23
CA ALA A 117 13.68 7.32 -13.58
C ALA A 117 13.78 5.82 -13.23
N TRP A 118 13.27 5.40 -12.07
CA TRP A 118 13.23 3.98 -11.69
C TRP A 118 12.34 3.16 -12.60
N VAL A 119 11.18 3.69 -13.01
CA VAL A 119 10.28 3.00 -13.93
C VAL A 119 10.91 2.86 -15.32
N GLU A 120 11.57 3.91 -15.82
CA GLU A 120 12.29 3.85 -17.10
C GLU A 120 13.43 2.83 -17.05
N GLN A 121 14.18 2.80 -15.96
CA GLN A 121 15.24 1.82 -15.74
C GLN A 121 14.69 0.38 -15.70
N GLU A 122 13.51 0.17 -15.10
CA GLU A 122 12.84 -1.13 -15.01
C GLU A 122 12.23 -1.60 -16.34
N ALA A 123 11.80 -0.68 -17.20
CA ALA A 123 11.25 -1.01 -18.52
C ALA A 123 12.29 -1.67 -19.43
N GLY A 124 13.59 -1.44 -19.16
CA GLY A 124 14.69 -1.87 -20.00
C GLY A 124 14.67 -1.22 -21.39
N PRO A 125 15.72 -1.39 -22.20
CA PRO A 125 15.61 -1.10 -23.61
C PRO A 125 14.52 -2.02 -24.18
N VAL A 126 13.43 -1.45 -24.65
CA VAL A 126 12.46 -2.18 -25.47
C VAL A 126 13.24 -2.61 -26.71
N SER A 127 13.78 -3.83 -26.71
CA SER A 127 14.49 -4.36 -27.87
C SER A 127 13.53 -4.33 -29.05
N GLU A 128 13.72 -3.34 -29.94
CA GLU A 128 12.95 -3.20 -31.17
C GLU A 128 13.13 -4.39 -32.13
N GLU A 129 14.00 -5.34 -31.80
CA GLU A 129 14.26 -6.56 -32.58
C GLU A 129 13.08 -7.55 -32.64
N VAL A 130 11.99 -7.34 -31.90
CA VAL A 130 10.76 -8.16 -32.02
C VAL A 130 9.68 -7.44 -32.83
N ARG A 131 10.04 -6.91 -34.01
CA ARG A 131 9.07 -6.37 -34.99
C ARG A 131 8.99 -7.13 -36.32
N GLU A 132 9.76 -8.19 -36.51
CA GLU A 132 9.42 -9.19 -37.54
C GLU A 132 8.43 -10.21 -36.97
N ALA A 133 7.17 -9.76 -36.89
CA ALA A 133 6.04 -10.59 -36.55
C ALA A 133 5.91 -11.74 -37.57
N THR A 134 6.29 -12.94 -37.13
CA THR A 134 5.75 -14.15 -37.72
C THR A 134 4.23 -14.11 -37.51
N PRO A 135 3.39 -14.26 -38.55
CA PRO A 135 1.95 -14.23 -38.39
C PRO A 135 1.53 -15.32 -37.40
N VAL A 136 1.04 -14.89 -36.24
CA VAL A 136 0.49 -15.78 -35.22
C VAL A 136 -0.77 -16.41 -35.81
N VAL A 137 -0.65 -17.69 -36.18
CA VAL A 137 -1.79 -18.53 -36.52
C VAL A 137 -2.71 -18.57 -35.29
N PRO A 138 -4.02 -18.27 -35.42
CA PRO A 138 -4.94 -18.28 -34.28
C PRO A 138 -4.93 -19.67 -33.65
N SER A 139 -4.33 -19.77 -32.45
CA SER A 139 -4.40 -20.99 -31.65
C SER A 139 -5.85 -21.21 -31.22
N PRO A 140 -6.35 -22.46 -31.27
CA PRO A 140 -7.72 -22.77 -30.90
C PRO A 140 -7.98 -22.33 -29.45
N THR A 141 -9.08 -21.61 -29.29
CA THR A 141 -9.59 -21.06 -28.03
C THR A 141 -9.89 -22.16 -27.03
N TRP A 142 -8.88 -22.59 -26.29
CA TRP A 142 -9.07 -23.33 -25.03
C TRP A 142 -9.35 -22.30 -23.93
N GLY A 143 -10.55 -21.73 -23.98
CA GLY A 143 -11.03 -20.84 -22.94
C GLY A 143 -11.06 -21.59 -21.61
N PRO A 144 -10.44 -21.07 -20.53
CA PRO A 144 -10.63 -21.64 -19.20
C PRO A 144 -12.12 -21.54 -18.87
N LYS A 145 -12.79 -22.69 -18.76
CA LYS A 145 -14.19 -22.78 -18.33
C LYS A 145 -14.24 -22.40 -16.86
N LEU A 146 -14.35 -21.10 -16.57
CA LEU A 146 -14.68 -20.55 -15.26
C LEU A 146 -16.01 -21.18 -14.83
N ARG A 147 -15.93 -22.22 -14.01
CA ARG A 147 -17.07 -22.72 -13.27
C ARG A 147 -17.20 -21.83 -12.03
N LEU A 148 -18.28 -21.08 -11.93
CA LEU A 148 -18.68 -20.43 -10.69
C LEU A 148 -18.75 -21.51 -9.60
N ALA A 149 -17.99 -21.32 -8.52
CA ALA A 149 -18.14 -22.10 -7.31
C ALA A 149 -19.54 -21.80 -6.73
N GLY A 150 -20.53 -22.59 -7.13
CA GLY A 150 -21.94 -22.38 -6.76
C GLY A 150 -22.93 -23.08 -7.69
N GLU A 151 -22.55 -23.35 -8.95
CA GLU A 151 -23.43 -24.02 -9.92
C GLU A 151 -23.14 -25.53 -10.00
N GLY A 152 -23.13 -26.14 -8.83
CA GLY A 152 -23.08 -27.58 -8.66
C GLY A 152 -24.24 -27.98 -7.77
N ASP A 153 -25.29 -28.48 -8.42
CA ASP A 153 -26.47 -29.13 -7.81
C ASP A 153 -26.06 -30.50 -7.22
N GLY A 154 -25.03 -30.46 -6.38
CA GLY A 154 -24.44 -31.58 -5.67
C GLY A 154 -24.94 -31.54 -4.25
N VAL A 155 -26.08 -32.18 -4.04
CA VAL A 155 -26.57 -32.63 -2.74
C VAL A 155 -25.48 -33.50 -2.10
N VAL A 156 -24.52 -32.88 -1.41
CA VAL A 156 -23.71 -33.56 -0.40
C VAL A 156 -24.43 -33.33 0.91
N GLN A 157 -25.24 -34.31 1.28
CA GLN A 157 -25.91 -34.40 2.56
C GLN A 157 -24.84 -34.40 3.67
N PRO A 158 -24.70 -33.33 4.47
CA PRO A 158 -23.76 -33.33 5.58
C PRO A 158 -24.32 -34.23 6.69
N ALA A 159 -23.49 -35.17 7.16
CA ALA A 159 -23.78 -35.96 8.34
C ALA A 159 -23.98 -35.02 9.56
N PRO A 160 -24.95 -35.31 10.45
CA PRO A 160 -25.23 -34.46 11.59
C PRO A 160 -24.10 -34.59 12.62
N ALA A 161 -23.26 -33.57 12.71
CA ALA A 161 -22.39 -33.35 13.86
C ALA A 161 -23.09 -32.38 14.80
N SER A 162 -23.57 -32.92 15.90
CA SER A 162 -24.21 -32.22 17.01
C SER A 162 -23.20 -31.33 17.74
N SER A 163 -23.44 -30.02 17.78
CA SER A 163 -22.87 -29.01 18.69
C SER A 163 -23.70 -27.73 18.46
N ASP A 164 -24.86 -27.56 19.05
CA ASP A 164 -25.15 -27.11 20.42
C ASP A 164 -24.43 -25.80 20.83
N HIS A 165 -25.25 -24.73 20.94
CA HIS A 165 -25.03 -23.38 21.51
C HIS A 165 -24.09 -22.44 20.71
N SER A 166 -24.44 -21.20 20.35
CA SER A 166 -25.31 -20.22 21.03
C SER A 166 -25.84 -19.20 20.01
N GLU A 167 -27.09 -18.80 20.18
CA GLU A 167 -27.74 -17.68 19.47
C GLU A 167 -27.23 -16.36 20.04
N ASP A 168 -26.64 -15.50 19.21
CA ASP A 168 -26.49 -14.07 19.51
C ASP A 168 -26.74 -13.26 18.23
N GLU A 169 -27.96 -12.71 18.22
CA GLU A 169 -28.45 -11.48 17.61
C GLU A 169 -27.85 -11.00 16.28
N ASP A 170 -28.68 -11.20 15.26
CA ASP A 170 -28.72 -10.59 13.95
C ASP A 170 -28.88 -9.05 14.07
N ALA A 171 -27.78 -8.33 14.25
CA ALA A 171 -27.73 -6.89 13.99
C ALA A 171 -27.42 -6.69 12.50
N THR A 172 -28.47 -6.71 11.67
CA THR A 172 -28.46 -6.20 10.30
C THR A 172 -28.02 -4.74 10.33
N ASN A 173 -26.70 -4.53 10.20
CA ASN A 173 -26.09 -3.22 10.14
C ASN A 173 -26.28 -2.67 8.71
N ASP A 174 -27.51 -2.25 8.44
CA ASP A 174 -27.94 -1.52 7.24
C ASP A 174 -27.46 -0.05 7.30
N ALA A 175 -26.17 0.14 7.59
CA ALA A 175 -25.54 1.42 7.88
C ALA A 175 -24.66 1.94 6.73
N GLY A 176 -25.02 1.59 5.49
CA GLY A 176 -24.14 1.85 4.32
C GLY A 176 -24.80 2.53 3.12
N VAL A 177 -26.12 2.73 3.11
CA VAL A 177 -26.80 3.41 2.02
C VAL A 177 -27.19 4.79 2.50
N LEU A 178 -26.45 5.81 2.05
CA LEU A 178 -26.81 7.21 2.24
C LEU A 178 -28.24 7.39 1.73
N SER A 179 -29.07 8.01 2.56
CA SER A 179 -30.41 8.37 2.14
C SER A 179 -30.34 9.36 0.97
N GLU A 180 -31.36 9.35 0.11
CA GLU A 180 -31.42 10.21 -1.08
C GLU A 180 -31.27 11.71 -0.72
N GLU A 181 -31.75 12.10 0.46
CA GLU A 181 -31.62 13.45 1.02
C GLU A 181 -30.17 13.82 1.40
N GLU A 182 -29.39 12.88 1.93
CA GLU A 182 -27.96 13.10 2.25
C GLU A 182 -27.11 13.19 0.97
N LEU A 183 -27.48 12.43 -0.06
CA LEU A 183 -26.88 12.50 -1.39
C LEU A 183 -27.14 13.87 -2.04
N GLU A 184 -28.35 14.42 -1.92
CA GLU A 184 -28.65 15.78 -2.38
C GLU A 184 -27.86 16.85 -1.62
N MET A 185 -27.69 16.72 -0.30
CA MET A 185 -26.86 17.67 0.47
C MET A 185 -25.38 17.66 0.08
N LEU A 186 -24.83 16.50 -0.27
CA LEU A 186 -23.44 16.37 -0.74
C LEU A 186 -23.25 16.91 -2.16
N LEU A 187 -24.27 16.80 -3.02
CA LEU A 187 -24.25 17.30 -4.41
C LEU A 187 -24.59 18.78 -4.53
N ALA A 188 -25.20 19.39 -3.51
CA ALA A 188 -25.40 20.83 -3.41
C ALA A 188 -24.08 21.56 -3.07
N GLU A 189 -23.06 21.42 -3.91
CA GLU A 189 -21.84 22.23 -3.86
C GLU A 189 -22.14 23.67 -4.31
N GLU A 190 -22.70 24.48 -3.42
CA GLU A 190 -22.58 25.94 -3.55
C GLU A 190 -21.98 26.52 -2.25
N PRO A 191 -20.65 26.77 -2.20
CA PRO A 191 -20.05 27.40 -1.05
C PRO A 191 -20.63 28.81 -0.88
N PRO A 192 -21.03 29.22 0.34
CA PRO A 192 -21.57 30.55 0.57
C PRO A 192 -20.54 31.59 0.12
N GLN A 193 -20.91 32.40 -0.86
CA GLN A 193 -20.09 33.52 -1.33
C GLN A 193 -19.74 34.40 -0.14
N ARG A 194 -18.46 34.42 0.24
CA ARG A 194 -17.99 35.30 1.30
C ARG A 194 -18.23 36.75 0.85
N PRO A 195 -18.95 37.57 1.63
CA PRO A 195 -19.13 38.97 1.29
C PRO A 195 -17.76 39.64 1.24
N ALA A 196 -17.47 40.30 0.12
CA ALA A 196 -16.25 41.04 -0.11
C ALA A 196 -16.05 42.03 1.05
N ARG A 197 -14.96 41.84 1.81
CA ARG A 197 -14.53 42.82 2.80
C ARG A 197 -14.12 44.07 2.04
N GLY A 198 -14.98 45.09 2.10
CA GLY A 198 -14.68 46.42 1.59
C GLY A 198 -13.42 46.96 2.26
N SER A 199 -12.43 47.29 1.44
CA SER A 199 -11.26 48.05 1.84
C SER A 199 -11.69 49.49 2.15
N GLY A 200 -11.54 49.88 3.41
CA GLY A 200 -11.46 51.27 3.84
C GLY A 200 -10.01 51.65 4.08
#